data_AF-A0A919VYT8-F1
#
_entry.id   AF-A0A919VYT8-F1
#
_cell.length_a   1.000
_cell.length_b   1.000
_cell.length_c   1.000
_cell.angle_alpha   90.00
_cell.angle_beta   90.00
_cell.angle_gamma   90.00
#
_symmetry.space_group_name_H-M   'P 1'
#
loop_
_entity.id
_entity.type
_entity.pdbx_description
1 polymer ?
#
loop_
_entity_poly.entity_id
_entity_poly.type
_entity_poly.pdbx_seq_one_letter_code
_entity_poly.pdbx_strand_id
1 'polypeptide(L)'
;MTLSRSADQLNTLAGFLGRRDVPALTERADILILFGGCPPEGWDLAARAWLDGIAGKFLLVGGAGHTTPMLQRFPRLAGFDIEADMMAAYLAAEHGITDVLLERESTNSGNNITFAERTIRAWAGGPPESMILIQDASMQQRMDAVVRAKWTYGTPQVINFAGTSPRVEVRDGKLAYSGTPHWGAWDVDHWITLLMGEIPRLADTPDGYGPRGRDFLAHVDIPADVLAAFEELRKTYDVRPALGA
;
A
#
# COMPACT_ATOMS: atom_id res chain seq x y z
N MET A 1 -25.76 -6.73 -10.53
CA MET A 1 -24.77 -7.82 -10.67
C MET A 1 -25.00 -8.84 -9.55
N THR A 2 -24.72 -10.15 -9.77
CA THR A 2 -24.81 -11.14 -8.67
C THR A 2 -23.65 -10.97 -7.68
N LEU A 3 -23.80 -11.40 -6.44
CA LEU A 3 -22.72 -11.32 -5.45
C LEU A 3 -21.47 -12.12 -5.86
N SER A 4 -21.66 -13.31 -6.46
CA SER A 4 -20.53 -14.11 -6.96
C SER A 4 -19.75 -13.37 -8.05
N ARG A 5 -20.46 -12.75 -9.00
CA ARG A 5 -19.80 -11.97 -10.04
C ARG A 5 -19.11 -10.74 -9.46
N SER A 6 -19.71 -10.11 -8.44
CA SER A 6 -19.07 -8.98 -7.73
C SER A 6 -17.76 -9.43 -7.07
N ALA A 7 -17.76 -10.59 -6.40
CA ALA A 7 -16.57 -11.16 -5.79
C ALA A 7 -15.46 -11.42 -6.82
N ASP A 8 -15.80 -12.02 -7.97
CA ASP A 8 -14.85 -12.28 -9.05
C ASP A 8 -14.22 -10.99 -9.58
N GLN A 9 -15.04 -9.96 -9.87
CA GLN A 9 -14.53 -8.68 -10.35
C GLN A 9 -13.67 -7.96 -9.30
N LEU A 10 -14.06 -8.00 -8.02
CA LEU A 10 -13.28 -7.42 -6.93
C LEU A 10 -11.92 -8.11 -6.78
N ASN A 11 -11.89 -9.44 -6.92
CA ASN A 11 -10.66 -10.22 -6.89
C ASN A 11 -9.76 -9.90 -8.10
N THR A 12 -10.32 -9.58 -9.27
CA THR A 12 -9.55 -9.08 -10.42
C THR A 12 -8.90 -7.73 -10.11
N LEU A 13 -9.66 -6.77 -9.56
CA LEU A 13 -9.09 -5.47 -9.16
C LEU A 13 -8.02 -5.62 -8.09
N ALA A 14 -8.28 -6.44 -7.07
CA ALA A 14 -7.36 -6.70 -5.96
C ALA A 14 -6.05 -7.35 -6.45
N GLY A 15 -6.12 -8.30 -7.40
CA GLY A 15 -4.95 -8.94 -7.98
C GLY A 15 -4.08 -7.97 -8.77
N PHE A 16 -4.68 -7.02 -9.48
CA PHE A 16 -3.95 -5.97 -10.19
C PHE A 16 -3.32 -4.94 -9.24
N LEU A 17 -4.09 -4.45 -8.26
CA LEU A 17 -3.62 -3.42 -7.33
C LEU A 17 -2.56 -3.96 -6.35
N GLY A 18 -2.75 -5.19 -5.88
CA GLY A 18 -1.92 -5.88 -4.88
C GLY A 18 -0.65 -6.49 -5.46
N ARG A 19 0.11 -5.70 -6.22
CA ARG A 19 1.31 -6.16 -6.93
C ARG A 19 2.32 -6.82 -5.99
N ARG A 20 2.74 -8.03 -6.35
CA ARG A 20 3.90 -8.71 -5.79
C ARG A 20 4.79 -9.17 -6.93
N ASP A 21 5.98 -8.59 -7.04
CA ASP A 21 6.93 -8.90 -8.12
C ASP A 21 7.57 -10.29 -7.94
N VAL A 22 7.60 -10.77 -6.70
CA VAL A 22 8.11 -12.08 -6.31
C VAL A 22 7.07 -12.84 -5.48
N PRO A 23 7.05 -14.18 -5.51
CA PRO A 23 6.11 -14.97 -4.72
C PRO A 23 6.42 -14.93 -3.22
N ALA A 24 7.69 -14.70 -2.86
CA ALA A 24 8.17 -14.56 -1.49
C ALA A 24 9.41 -13.67 -1.44
N LEU A 25 9.56 -12.91 -0.35
CA LEU A 25 10.75 -12.12 -0.07
C LEU A 25 11.87 -13.05 0.41
N THR A 26 12.80 -13.36 -0.50
CA THR A 26 13.92 -14.28 -0.24
C THR A 26 15.28 -13.68 -0.60
N GLU A 27 15.29 -12.70 -1.50
CA GLU A 27 16.50 -11.97 -1.89
C GLU A 27 16.67 -10.73 -1.03
N ARG A 28 17.91 -10.46 -0.62
CA ARG A 28 18.24 -9.30 0.21
C ARG A 28 18.22 -8.02 -0.63
N ALA A 29 17.60 -6.97 -0.10
CA ALA A 29 17.66 -5.61 -0.61
C ALA A 29 18.44 -4.66 0.32
N ASP A 30 18.80 -3.48 -0.16
CA ASP A 30 19.47 -2.49 0.68
C ASP A 30 18.51 -1.87 1.69
N ILE A 31 17.28 -1.61 1.25
CA ILE A 31 16.25 -0.99 2.09
C ILE A 31 14.88 -1.64 1.95
N LEU A 32 14.20 -1.80 3.07
CA LEU A 32 12.78 -2.13 3.18
C LEU A 32 12.02 -0.88 3.58
N ILE A 33 10.97 -0.54 2.83
CA ILE A 33 10.11 0.61 3.10
C ILE A 33 8.70 0.10 3.40
N LEU A 34 8.22 0.33 4.62
CA LEU A 34 6.85 0.05 5.03
C LEU A 34 6.06 1.36 5.16
N PHE A 35 4.91 1.42 4.51
CA PHE A 35 4.06 2.60 4.52
C PHE A 35 2.92 2.49 5.54
N GLY A 36 2.60 3.60 6.19
CA GLY A 36 1.60 3.69 7.28
C GLY A 36 0.20 3.28 6.89
N GLY A 37 -0.17 3.45 5.62
CA GLY A 37 -1.45 2.99 5.08
C GLY A 37 -1.62 1.46 5.02
N CYS A 38 -0.60 0.69 5.38
CA CYS A 38 -0.64 -0.76 5.44
C CYS A 38 -1.33 -1.21 6.74
N PRO A 39 -2.22 -2.20 6.73
CA PRO A 39 -2.79 -2.75 7.95
C PRO A 39 -1.75 -3.58 8.75
N PRO A 40 -1.99 -3.86 10.04
CA PRO A 40 -1.06 -4.60 10.91
C PRO A 40 -0.54 -5.94 10.36
N GLU A 41 -1.34 -6.70 9.60
CA GLU A 41 -0.87 -7.92 8.93
C GLU A 41 0.36 -7.66 8.01
N GLY A 42 0.38 -6.53 7.31
CA GLY A 42 1.51 -6.14 6.50
C GLY A 42 2.70 -5.65 7.32
N TRP A 43 2.46 -5.14 8.54
CA TRP A 43 3.53 -4.79 9.49
C TRP A 43 4.22 -6.05 10.00
N ASP A 44 3.46 -7.09 10.34
CA ASP A 44 3.99 -8.42 10.70
C ASP A 44 4.82 -9.02 9.55
N LEU A 45 4.36 -8.85 8.31
CA LEU A 45 5.06 -9.30 7.12
C LEU A 45 6.41 -8.59 6.96
N ALA A 46 6.43 -7.27 7.10
CA ALA A 46 7.64 -6.48 7.03
C ALA A 46 8.60 -6.77 8.20
N ALA A 47 8.06 -7.00 9.40
CA ALA A 47 8.82 -7.41 10.58
C ALA A 47 9.56 -8.73 10.34
N ARG A 48 8.86 -9.75 9.82
CA ARG A 48 9.46 -11.04 9.46
C ARG A 48 10.58 -10.87 8.43
N ALA A 49 10.32 -10.12 7.36
CA ALA A 49 11.34 -9.86 6.35
C ALA A 49 12.59 -9.19 6.95
N TRP A 50 12.41 -8.21 7.84
CA TRP A 50 13.52 -7.56 8.54
C TRP A 50 14.30 -8.54 9.43
N LEU A 51 13.62 -9.33 10.24
CA LEU A 51 14.23 -10.32 11.15
C LEU A 51 14.96 -11.43 10.39
N ASP A 52 14.48 -11.80 9.20
CA ASP A 52 15.11 -12.76 8.30
C ASP A 52 16.33 -12.17 7.55
N GLY A 53 16.67 -10.89 7.79
CA GLY A 53 17.82 -10.24 7.17
C GLY A 53 17.63 -9.87 5.70
N ILE A 54 16.37 -9.76 5.26
CA ILE A 54 16.00 -9.43 3.86
C ILE A 54 16.35 -7.98 3.51
N ALA A 55 16.61 -7.10 4.46
CA ALA A 55 17.02 -5.73 4.17
C ALA A 55 18.22 -5.26 4.99
N GLY A 56 19.04 -4.39 4.40
CA GLY A 56 20.13 -3.70 5.10
C GLY A 56 19.65 -2.59 6.04
N LYS A 57 18.53 -1.94 5.71
CA LYS A 57 17.83 -1.00 6.58
C LYS A 57 16.32 -1.08 6.45
N PHE A 58 15.62 -0.72 7.53
CA PHE A 58 14.17 -0.66 7.57
C PHE A 58 13.70 0.77 7.82
N LEU A 59 12.87 1.29 6.91
CA LEU A 59 12.26 2.61 6.97
C LEU A 59 10.74 2.49 7.10
N LEU A 60 10.19 3.22 8.07
CA LEU A 60 8.75 3.38 8.27
C LEU A 60 8.34 4.77 7.79
N VAL A 61 7.35 4.83 6.89
CA VAL A 61 6.93 6.07 6.21
C VAL A 61 5.46 6.36 6.47
N GLY A 62 5.18 7.47 7.12
CA GLY A 62 3.81 7.93 7.34
C GLY A 62 3.71 9.00 8.42
N GLY A 63 3.26 10.19 8.05
CA GLY A 63 2.81 11.21 9.01
C GLY A 63 1.35 11.01 9.42
N ALA A 64 0.59 12.11 9.48
CA ALA A 64 -0.84 12.10 9.75
C ALA A 64 -1.61 12.24 8.42
N GLY A 65 -2.45 11.25 8.11
CA GLY A 65 -3.17 11.14 6.84
C GLY A 65 -4.54 10.48 6.97
N HIS A 66 -5.13 10.11 5.83
CA HIS A 66 -6.49 9.56 5.80
C HIS A 66 -6.62 8.17 6.47
N THR A 67 -5.52 7.43 6.60
CA THR A 67 -5.47 6.12 7.26
C THR A 67 -5.29 6.23 8.77
N THR A 68 -4.81 7.36 9.28
CA THR A 68 -4.51 7.54 10.71
C THR A 68 -5.73 7.31 11.60
N PRO A 69 -6.92 7.89 11.34
CA PRO A 69 -8.11 7.64 12.16
C PRO A 69 -8.58 6.18 12.12
N MET A 70 -8.25 5.45 11.06
CA MET A 70 -8.58 4.04 10.94
C MET A 70 -7.65 3.18 11.78
N LEU A 71 -6.35 3.47 11.78
CA LEU A 71 -5.37 2.80 12.63
C LEU A 71 -5.62 3.06 14.11
N GLN A 72 -6.06 4.27 14.48
CA GLN A 72 -6.43 4.60 15.86
C GLN A 72 -7.61 3.77 16.42
N ARG A 73 -8.37 3.08 15.56
CA ARG A 73 -9.41 2.14 16.02
C ARG A 73 -8.84 0.89 16.68
N PHE A 74 -7.57 0.56 16.41
CA PHE A 74 -6.87 -0.46 17.17
C PHE A 74 -6.49 0.12 18.54
N PRO A 75 -6.96 -0.46 19.66
CA PRO A 75 -6.77 0.12 20.98
C PRO A 75 -5.31 0.43 21.35
N ARG A 76 -4.36 -0.38 20.85
CA ARG A 76 -2.92 -0.19 21.07
C ARG A 76 -2.33 1.01 20.32
N LEU A 77 -3.00 1.50 19.29
CA LEU A 77 -2.55 2.58 18.41
C LEU A 77 -3.28 3.90 18.67
N ALA A 78 -4.36 3.88 19.47
CA ALA A 78 -5.22 5.04 19.72
C ALA A 78 -4.52 6.26 20.34
N GLY A 79 -3.36 6.07 20.98
CA GLY A 79 -2.58 7.14 21.61
C GLY A 79 -1.54 7.81 20.71
N PHE A 80 -1.48 7.46 19.43
CA PHE A 80 -0.53 8.00 18.47
C PHE A 80 -1.26 8.81 17.40
N ASP A 81 -0.62 9.86 16.90
CA ASP A 81 -1.15 10.72 15.82
C ASP A 81 -0.37 10.59 14.51
N ILE A 82 0.75 9.86 14.54
CA ILE A 82 1.70 9.72 13.43
C ILE A 82 1.81 8.23 13.09
N GLU A 83 1.56 7.86 11.83
CA GLU A 83 1.52 6.47 11.39
C GLU A 83 2.87 5.76 11.54
N ALA A 84 3.98 6.46 11.27
CA ALA A 84 5.32 5.91 11.48
C ALA A 84 5.63 5.61 12.95
N ASP A 85 5.11 6.41 13.88
CA ASP A 85 5.25 6.15 15.31
C ASP A 85 4.33 5.00 15.77
N MET A 86 3.12 4.88 15.20
CA MET A 86 2.25 3.70 15.40
C MET A 86 2.95 2.40 14.97
N MET A 87 3.54 2.40 13.77
CA MET A 87 4.27 1.26 13.24
C MET A 87 5.48 0.94 14.13
N ALA A 88 6.28 1.93 14.52
CA ALA A 88 7.45 1.69 15.38
C ALA A 88 7.06 1.16 16.76
N ALA A 89 6.01 1.71 17.38
CA ALA A 89 5.52 1.23 18.67
C ALA A 89 5.03 -0.22 18.58
N TYR A 90 4.29 -0.55 17.52
CA TYR A 90 3.85 -1.91 17.26
C TYR A 90 5.02 -2.88 17.03
N LEU A 91 5.95 -2.52 16.15
CA LEU A 91 7.11 -3.34 15.82
C LEU A 91 8.03 -3.57 17.04
N ALA A 92 8.21 -2.56 17.89
CA ALA A 92 8.95 -2.69 19.14
C ALA A 92 8.25 -3.64 20.12
N ALA A 93 6.92 -3.52 20.28
CA ALA A 93 6.16 -4.30 21.25
C ALA A 93 5.97 -5.76 20.83
N GLU A 94 5.61 -6.03 19.57
CA GLU A 94 5.26 -7.37 19.09
C GLU A 94 6.46 -8.15 18.55
N HIS A 95 7.47 -7.45 18.00
CA HIS A 95 8.60 -8.07 17.29
C HIS A 95 9.98 -7.72 17.87
N GLY A 96 10.05 -6.82 18.86
CA GLY A 96 11.32 -6.36 19.44
C GLY A 96 12.18 -5.52 18.49
N ILE A 97 11.60 -5.01 17.40
CA ILE A 97 12.31 -4.25 16.37
C ILE A 97 12.32 -2.77 16.76
N THR A 98 13.50 -2.23 17.05
CA THR A 98 13.68 -0.81 17.39
C THR A 98 14.63 -0.07 16.45
N ASP A 99 15.46 -0.79 15.67
CA ASP A 99 16.42 -0.18 14.76
C ASP A 99 15.80 0.17 13.40
N VAL A 100 14.92 1.17 13.40
CA VAL A 100 14.21 1.65 12.20
C VAL A 100 14.52 3.11 11.92
N LEU A 101 14.46 3.49 10.63
CA LEU A 101 14.33 4.90 10.24
C LEU A 101 12.87 5.29 10.27
N LEU A 102 12.61 6.56 10.55
CA LEU A 102 11.26 7.09 10.70
C LEU A 102 11.09 8.35 9.86
N GLU A 103 10.11 8.32 8.96
CA GLU A 103 9.62 9.46 8.20
C GLU A 103 8.19 9.78 8.70
N ARG A 104 7.98 11.02 9.18
CA ARG A 104 6.78 11.44 9.94
C ARG A 104 6.02 12.62 9.35
N GLU A 105 6.54 13.22 8.30
CA GLU A 105 6.03 14.47 7.72
C GLU A 105 5.10 14.23 6.53
N SER A 106 5.11 13.04 5.95
CA SER A 106 4.22 12.72 4.82
C SER A 106 2.75 12.75 5.23
N THR A 107 1.89 13.22 4.34
CA THR A 107 0.45 13.37 4.61
C THR A 107 -0.41 12.65 3.58
N ASN A 108 0.19 12.24 2.46
CA ASN A 108 -0.46 11.47 1.42
C ASN A 108 0.56 10.62 0.65
N SER A 109 0.07 9.70 -0.18
CA SER A 109 0.97 8.82 -0.93
C SER A 109 1.87 9.53 -1.95
N GLY A 110 1.47 10.71 -2.43
CA GLY A 110 2.23 11.48 -3.40
C GLY A 110 3.50 12.06 -2.80
N ASN A 111 3.47 12.42 -1.50
CA ASN A 111 4.65 12.91 -0.80
C ASN A 111 5.38 11.82 0.01
N ASN A 112 4.75 10.70 0.37
CA ASN A 112 5.42 9.55 1.02
C ASN A 112 6.77 9.19 0.37
N ILE A 113 6.83 9.11 -0.97
CA ILE A 113 8.06 8.74 -1.67
C ILE A 113 9.13 9.83 -1.60
N THR A 114 8.78 11.10 -1.84
CA THR A 114 9.72 12.22 -1.78
C THR A 114 10.31 12.38 -0.37
N PHE A 115 9.49 12.20 0.66
CA PHE A 115 9.92 12.27 2.05
C PHE A 115 10.73 11.04 2.46
N ALA A 116 10.36 9.84 1.99
CA ALA A 116 11.18 8.63 2.16
C ALA A 116 12.57 8.82 1.55
N GLU A 117 12.65 9.34 0.32
CA GLU A 117 13.92 9.65 -0.34
C GLU A 117 14.77 10.62 0.48
N ARG A 118 14.16 11.70 1.00
CA ARG A 118 14.86 12.67 1.85
C ARG A 118 15.44 12.02 3.11
N THR A 119 14.66 11.16 3.78
CA THR A 119 15.11 10.42 4.97
C THR A 119 16.26 9.47 4.63
N ILE A 120 16.19 8.78 3.49
CA ILE A 120 17.23 7.84 3.04
C ILE A 120 18.52 8.59 2.68
N ARG A 121 18.43 9.72 1.98
CA ARG A 121 19.59 10.57 1.67
C ARG A 121 20.29 11.09 2.92
N ALA A 122 19.56 11.38 3.98
CA ALA A 122 20.13 11.86 5.24
C ALA A 122 20.82 10.73 6.03
N TRP A 123 20.35 9.49 5.88
CA TRP A 123 20.91 8.31 6.55
C TRP A 123 22.09 7.68 5.79
N ALA A 124 21.99 7.57 4.46
CA ALA A 124 22.91 6.81 3.64
C ALA A 124 24.12 7.63 3.17
N GLY A 125 25.25 6.95 2.96
CA GLY A 125 26.43 7.53 2.28
C GLY A 125 26.32 7.54 0.74
N GLY A 126 25.29 6.92 0.17
CA GLY A 126 25.07 6.74 -1.27
C GLY A 126 23.67 6.20 -1.58
N PRO A 127 23.23 6.26 -2.85
CA PRO A 127 21.91 5.75 -3.23
C PRO A 127 21.84 4.23 -3.03
N PRO A 128 20.68 3.68 -2.59
CA PRO A 128 20.48 2.24 -2.56
C PRO A 128 20.49 1.68 -3.99
N GLU A 129 21.01 0.48 -4.16
CA GLU A 129 20.94 -0.28 -5.41
C GLU A 129 19.63 -1.08 -5.51
N SER A 130 18.99 -1.37 -4.38
CA SER A 130 17.72 -2.11 -4.32
C SER A 130 16.80 -1.65 -3.18
N MET A 131 15.49 -1.70 -3.41
CA MET A 131 14.49 -1.41 -2.39
C MET A 131 13.27 -2.33 -2.48
N ILE A 132 12.72 -2.69 -1.32
CA ILE A 132 11.45 -3.39 -1.21
C ILE A 132 10.39 -2.39 -0.73
N LEU A 133 9.24 -2.36 -1.41
CA LEU A 133 8.10 -1.53 -1.05
C LEU A 133 6.97 -2.40 -0.51
N ILE A 134 6.57 -2.17 0.73
CA ILE A 134 5.42 -2.83 1.37
C ILE A 134 4.34 -1.80 1.71
N GLN A 135 3.18 -1.94 1.08
CA GLN A 135 1.98 -1.15 1.31
C GLN A 135 0.74 -2.08 1.36
N ASP A 136 -0.40 -1.57 1.84
CA ASP A 136 -1.70 -2.21 1.63
C ASP A 136 -1.92 -2.60 0.16
N ALA A 137 -2.50 -3.78 -0.07
CA ALA A 137 -2.74 -4.32 -1.40
C ALA A 137 -3.54 -3.37 -2.31
N SER A 138 -4.47 -2.58 -1.77
CA SER A 138 -5.25 -1.65 -2.59
C SER A 138 -4.40 -0.53 -3.19
N MET A 139 -3.27 -0.16 -2.56
CA MET A 139 -2.45 0.99 -2.94
C MET A 139 -1.06 0.62 -3.47
N GLN A 140 -0.67 -0.66 -3.46
CA GLN A 140 0.69 -1.08 -3.80
C GLN A 140 1.08 -0.66 -5.23
N GLN A 141 0.21 -0.86 -6.21
CA GLN A 141 0.44 -0.43 -7.60
C GLN A 141 0.67 1.10 -7.71
N ARG A 142 0.00 1.90 -6.88
CA ARG A 142 0.20 3.36 -6.84
C ARG A 142 1.56 3.72 -6.26
N MET A 143 2.04 3.00 -5.25
CA MET A 143 3.36 3.26 -4.68
C MET A 143 4.48 3.07 -5.72
N ASP A 144 4.43 2.00 -6.51
CA ASP A 144 5.34 1.79 -7.65
C ASP A 144 5.32 2.98 -8.62
N ALA A 145 4.12 3.39 -9.03
CA ALA A 145 3.95 4.46 -10.01
C ALA A 145 4.46 5.82 -9.50
N VAL A 146 4.31 6.09 -8.20
CA VAL A 146 4.87 7.30 -7.56
C VAL A 146 6.40 7.20 -7.47
N VAL A 147 6.96 6.04 -7.12
CA VAL A 147 8.42 5.83 -7.14
C VAL A 147 8.99 6.11 -8.52
N ARG A 148 8.41 5.53 -9.58
CA ARG A 148 8.85 5.79 -10.96
C ARG A 148 8.78 7.26 -11.38
N ALA A 149 7.85 8.04 -10.82
CA ALA A 149 7.70 9.45 -11.16
C ALA A 149 8.55 10.40 -10.31
N LYS A 150 8.77 10.08 -9.04
CA LYS A 150 9.27 11.05 -8.05
C LYS A 150 10.62 10.67 -7.44
N TRP A 151 11.03 9.41 -7.52
CA TRP A 151 12.32 8.98 -7.00
C TRP A 151 13.47 9.48 -7.88
N THR A 152 14.42 10.19 -7.29
CA THR A 152 15.56 10.80 -7.99
C THR A 152 16.91 10.41 -7.39
N TYR A 153 16.93 9.58 -6.33
CA TYR A 153 18.16 9.18 -5.67
C TYR A 153 18.72 7.87 -6.24
N GLY A 154 19.46 7.98 -7.34
CA GLY A 154 19.93 6.81 -8.08
C GLY A 154 18.76 6.08 -8.77
N THR A 155 19.02 4.85 -9.20
CA THR A 155 18.06 4.01 -9.95
C THR A 155 17.97 2.62 -9.31
N PRO A 156 17.43 2.51 -8.08
CA PRO A 156 17.36 1.24 -7.39
C PRO A 156 16.46 0.25 -8.13
N GLN A 157 16.80 -1.03 -8.07
CA GLN A 157 15.88 -2.12 -8.39
C GLN A 157 14.75 -2.11 -7.36
N VAL A 158 13.53 -1.89 -7.81
CA VAL A 158 12.33 -1.88 -6.96
C VAL A 158 11.70 -3.27 -6.95
N ILE A 159 11.44 -3.80 -5.76
CA ILE A 159 10.68 -5.02 -5.52
C ILE A 159 9.36 -4.62 -4.84
N ASN A 160 8.25 -4.69 -5.56
CA ASN A 160 6.92 -4.47 -5.00
C ASN A 160 6.45 -5.72 -4.27
N PHE A 161 5.99 -5.56 -3.04
CA PHE A 161 5.45 -6.68 -2.28
C PHE A 161 4.30 -6.21 -1.38
N ALA A 162 3.07 -6.23 -1.92
CA ALA A 162 1.86 -5.90 -1.17
C ALA A 162 1.82 -6.62 0.20
N GLY A 163 1.68 -5.86 1.28
CA GLY A 163 1.67 -6.37 2.67
C GLY A 163 0.49 -7.27 2.98
N THR A 164 -0.60 -7.13 2.21
CA THR A 164 -1.77 -8.00 2.26
C THR A 164 -2.04 -8.61 0.88
N SER A 165 -2.88 -9.64 0.82
CA SER A 165 -3.40 -10.18 -0.45
C SER A 165 -4.84 -10.68 -0.25
N PRO A 166 -5.77 -9.78 0.13
CA PRO A 166 -7.13 -10.18 0.44
C PRO A 166 -7.86 -10.64 -0.81
N ARG A 167 -8.69 -11.68 -0.64
CA ARG A 167 -9.67 -12.11 -1.63
C ARG A 167 -11.03 -12.20 -0.95
N VAL A 168 -12.09 -12.00 -1.72
CA VAL A 168 -13.47 -12.10 -1.24
C VAL A 168 -14.21 -13.24 -1.92
N GLU A 169 -15.14 -13.83 -1.17
CA GLU A 169 -16.09 -14.84 -1.63
C GLU A 169 -17.50 -14.51 -1.12
N VAL A 170 -18.50 -15.22 -1.64
CA VAL A 170 -19.86 -15.15 -1.11
C VAL A 170 -19.99 -16.17 0.03
N ARG A 171 -20.24 -15.69 1.24
CA ARG A 171 -20.50 -16.52 2.42
C ARG A 171 -21.76 -16.01 3.11
N ASP A 172 -22.69 -16.91 3.40
CA ASP A 172 -23.98 -16.58 4.06
C ASP A 172 -24.75 -15.43 3.37
N GLY A 173 -24.74 -15.40 2.03
CA GLY A 173 -25.45 -14.39 1.25
C GLY A 173 -24.84 -12.98 1.28
N LYS A 174 -23.59 -12.83 1.75
CA LYS A 174 -22.85 -11.56 1.75
C LYS A 174 -21.41 -11.75 1.25
N LEU A 175 -20.76 -10.65 0.87
CA LEU A 175 -19.33 -10.66 0.62
C LEU A 175 -18.57 -10.79 1.93
N ALA A 176 -17.57 -11.67 1.95
CA ALA A 176 -16.68 -11.87 3.08
C ALA A 176 -15.28 -12.18 2.57
N TYR A 177 -14.24 -11.87 3.36
CA TYR A 177 -12.90 -12.34 3.03
C TYR A 177 -12.86 -13.86 3.01
N SER A 178 -12.21 -14.41 1.98
CA SER A 178 -11.96 -15.84 1.84
C SER A 178 -10.79 -16.25 2.73
N GLY A 179 -10.80 -17.50 3.21
CA GLY A 179 -9.73 -18.04 4.04
C GLY A 179 -9.75 -17.55 5.48
N THR A 180 -8.57 -17.53 6.11
CA THR A 180 -8.39 -17.15 7.51
C THR A 180 -8.65 -15.66 7.69
N PRO A 181 -9.36 -15.23 8.75
CA PRO A 181 -9.56 -13.81 9.02
C PRO A 181 -8.24 -13.05 9.05
N HIS A 182 -8.11 -12.07 8.16
CA HIS A 182 -6.98 -11.16 8.11
C HIS A 182 -6.98 -10.29 9.38
N TRP A 183 -5.99 -10.48 10.24
CA TRP A 183 -5.84 -9.65 11.45
C TRP A 183 -5.60 -8.20 11.04
N GLY A 184 -6.45 -7.31 11.53
CA GLY A 184 -6.35 -5.88 11.24
C GLY A 184 -6.70 -5.49 9.81
N ALA A 185 -7.29 -6.38 9.01
CA ALA A 185 -7.85 -5.99 7.72
C ALA A 185 -8.99 -4.99 7.87
N TRP A 186 -9.13 -4.14 6.85
CA TRP A 186 -10.25 -3.25 6.70
C TRP A 186 -11.56 -4.03 6.61
N ASP A 187 -12.67 -3.45 7.04
CA ASP A 187 -13.99 -4.03 6.75
C ASP A 187 -14.18 -4.14 5.22
N VAL A 188 -14.96 -5.14 4.78
CA VAL A 188 -15.09 -5.46 3.35
C VAL A 188 -15.63 -4.27 2.56
N ASP A 189 -16.58 -3.51 3.11
CA ASP A 189 -17.17 -2.34 2.44
C ASP A 189 -16.15 -1.20 2.28
N HIS A 190 -15.33 -0.97 3.30
CA HIS A 190 -14.21 -0.04 3.23
C HIS A 190 -13.15 -0.51 2.23
N TRP A 191 -12.80 -1.79 2.22
CA TRP A 191 -11.85 -2.33 1.27
C TRP A 191 -12.35 -2.19 -0.18
N ILE A 192 -13.62 -2.47 -0.44
CA ILE A 192 -14.25 -2.22 -1.75
C ILE A 192 -14.12 -0.74 -2.12
N THR A 193 -14.40 0.17 -1.18
CA THR A 193 -14.23 1.61 -1.40
C THR A 193 -12.80 1.97 -1.83
N LEU A 194 -11.78 1.38 -1.19
CA LEU A 194 -10.39 1.61 -1.55
C LEU A 194 -10.11 1.14 -2.98
N LEU A 195 -10.47 -0.10 -3.33
CA LEU A 195 -10.26 -0.64 -4.68
C LEU A 195 -10.94 0.24 -5.75
N MET A 196 -12.19 0.62 -5.52
CA MET A 196 -12.97 1.43 -6.46
C MET A 196 -12.39 2.85 -6.61
N GLY A 197 -11.74 3.38 -5.57
CA GLY A 197 -11.06 4.68 -5.65
C GLY A 197 -9.72 4.62 -6.39
N GLU A 198 -9.03 3.49 -6.41
CA GLU A 198 -7.66 3.38 -6.94
C GLU A 198 -7.60 3.25 -8.45
N ILE A 199 -8.50 2.47 -9.06
CA ILE A 199 -8.52 2.32 -10.53
C ILE A 199 -8.60 3.66 -11.28
N PRO A 200 -9.53 4.59 -10.98
CA PRO A 200 -9.58 5.88 -11.68
C PRO A 200 -8.39 6.79 -11.37
N ARG A 201 -7.75 6.65 -10.20
CA ARG A 201 -6.52 7.40 -9.88
C ARG A 201 -5.36 6.91 -10.73
N LEU A 202 -5.22 5.60 -10.92
CA LEU A 202 -4.16 5.02 -11.74
C LEU A 202 -4.36 5.24 -13.25
N ALA A 203 -5.60 5.42 -13.70
CA ALA A 203 -5.91 5.61 -15.10
C ALA A 203 -5.30 6.91 -15.65
N ASP A 204 -4.59 6.83 -16.77
CA ASP A 204 -3.95 8.00 -17.40
C ASP A 204 -4.96 8.81 -18.24
N THR A 205 -5.89 9.44 -17.53
CA THR A 205 -6.98 10.27 -18.08
C THR A 205 -6.88 11.69 -17.50
N PRO A 206 -7.60 12.69 -18.04
CA PRO A 206 -7.58 14.05 -17.49
C PRO A 206 -7.92 14.17 -16.00
N ASP A 207 -8.70 13.23 -15.46
CA ASP A 207 -9.09 13.22 -14.04
C ASP A 207 -8.17 12.35 -13.16
N GLY A 208 -7.35 11.51 -13.79
CA GLY A 208 -6.45 10.57 -13.13
C GLY A 208 -5.13 11.19 -12.66
N TYR A 209 -4.30 10.40 -11.99
CA TYR A 209 -3.06 10.87 -11.39
C TYR A 209 -1.85 10.76 -12.33
N GLY A 210 -2.03 10.14 -13.51
CA GLY A 210 -0.99 10.01 -14.52
C GLY A 210 -0.63 11.32 -15.24
N PRO A 211 0.35 11.28 -16.17
CA PRO A 211 0.84 12.45 -16.89
C PRO A 211 -0.22 13.23 -17.68
N ARG A 212 -1.32 12.58 -18.10
CA ARG A 212 -2.42 13.25 -18.82
C ARG A 212 -3.41 13.97 -17.92
N GLY A 213 -3.32 13.74 -16.60
CA GLY A 213 -4.19 14.35 -15.60
C GLY A 213 -3.37 15.20 -14.63
N ARG A 214 -3.16 14.68 -13.41
CA ARG A 214 -2.52 15.44 -12.31
C ARG A 214 -1.00 15.33 -12.24
N ASP A 215 -0.36 14.46 -13.02
CA ASP A 215 1.10 14.26 -13.05
C ASP A 215 1.72 13.95 -11.66
N PHE A 216 0.97 13.21 -10.85
CA PHE A 216 1.39 12.76 -9.53
C PHE A 216 2.13 11.42 -9.57
N LEU A 217 1.84 10.58 -10.56
CA LEU A 217 2.45 9.27 -10.76
C LEU A 217 2.79 9.03 -12.23
N ALA A 218 3.69 8.09 -12.49
CA ALA A 218 4.07 7.71 -13.85
C ALA A 218 2.93 6.90 -14.48
N HIS A 219 2.85 6.89 -15.81
CA HIS A 219 1.87 6.09 -16.54
C HIS A 219 1.78 4.64 -16.01
N VAL A 220 0.56 4.13 -15.92
CA VAL A 220 0.25 2.75 -15.54
C VAL A 220 -0.62 2.13 -16.62
N ASP A 221 -0.11 1.05 -17.22
CA ASP A 221 -0.89 0.21 -18.13
C ASP A 221 -1.91 -0.59 -17.32
N ILE A 222 -3.19 -0.23 -17.41
CA ILE A 222 -4.29 -0.97 -16.78
C ILE A 222 -4.84 -2.00 -17.79
N PRO A 223 -4.78 -3.31 -17.48
CA PRO A 223 -5.29 -4.36 -18.36
C PRO A 223 -6.78 -4.20 -18.70
N ALA A 224 -7.18 -4.65 -19.89
CA ALA A 224 -8.54 -4.50 -20.38
C ALA A 224 -9.59 -5.26 -19.54
N ASP A 225 -9.21 -6.40 -18.97
CA ASP A 225 -10.05 -7.17 -18.05
C ASP A 225 -10.23 -6.47 -16.70
N VAL A 226 -9.19 -5.81 -16.18
CA VAL A 226 -9.26 -4.96 -14.98
C VAL A 226 -10.18 -3.75 -15.21
N LEU A 227 -10.04 -3.08 -16.36
CA LEU A 227 -10.95 -2.00 -16.73
C LEU A 227 -12.39 -2.51 -16.86
N ALA A 228 -12.63 -3.61 -17.57
CA ALA A 228 -13.96 -4.21 -17.69
C ALA A 228 -14.56 -4.61 -16.33
N ALA A 229 -13.73 -5.09 -15.40
CA ALA A 229 -14.14 -5.42 -14.04
C ALA A 229 -14.60 -4.19 -13.27
N PHE A 230 -13.79 -3.14 -13.28
CA PHE A 230 -14.11 -1.85 -12.66
C PHE A 230 -15.41 -1.25 -13.24
N GLU A 231 -15.56 -1.31 -14.56
CA GLU A 231 -16.71 -0.84 -15.31
C GLU A 231 -18.03 -1.53 -14.92
N GLU A 232 -17.97 -2.82 -14.62
CA GLU A 232 -19.13 -3.55 -14.13
C GLU A 232 -19.40 -3.23 -12.65
N LEU A 233 -18.35 -3.14 -11.82
CA LEU A 233 -18.47 -2.84 -10.39
C LEU A 233 -19.01 -1.45 -10.10
N ARG A 234 -18.64 -0.43 -10.88
CA ARG A 234 -19.09 0.97 -10.69
C ARG A 234 -20.59 1.18 -10.90
N LYS A 235 -21.31 0.17 -11.44
CA LYS A 235 -22.78 0.17 -11.52
C LYS A 235 -23.44 -0.15 -10.17
N THR A 236 -22.67 -0.68 -9.22
CA THR A 236 -23.15 -1.14 -7.90
C THR A 236 -22.43 -0.43 -6.75
N TYR A 237 -21.15 -0.11 -6.89
CA TYR A 237 -20.33 0.51 -5.85
C TYR A 237 -19.91 1.92 -6.24
N ASP A 238 -19.98 2.83 -5.27
CA ASP A 238 -19.60 4.22 -5.47
C ASP A 238 -18.09 4.38 -5.67
N VAL A 239 -17.73 5.21 -6.63
CA VAL A 239 -16.36 5.66 -6.84
C VAL A 239 -16.17 6.95 -6.05
N ARG A 240 -15.44 6.90 -4.95
CA ARG A 240 -15.12 8.12 -4.21
C ARG A 240 -14.21 9.01 -5.06
N PRO A 241 -14.50 10.32 -5.17
CA PRO A 241 -13.58 11.23 -5.82
C PRO A 241 -12.23 11.21 -5.13
N ALA A 242 -11.17 11.49 -5.88
CA ALA A 242 -9.88 11.82 -5.32
C ALA A 242 -10.07 12.94 -4.28
N LEU A 243 -9.77 12.66 -2.99
CA LEU A 243 -9.60 13.72 -2.01
C LEU A 243 -8.48 14.61 -2.56
N GLY A 244 -8.73 15.92 -2.63
CA GLY A 244 -7.73 16.89 -3.07
C GLY A 244 -6.42 16.65 -2.33
N ALA A 245 -5.33 16.59 -3.10
CA ALA A 245 -3.97 16.41 -2.58
C ALA A 245 -3.62 17.49 -1.54
#